data_AF-A0A8B9MAH4-F1
#
_entry.id   AF-A0A8B9MAH4-F1
#
_cell.length_a   1.000
_cell.length_b   1.000
_cell.length_c   1.000
_cell.angle_alpha   90.00
_cell.angle_beta   90.00
_cell.angle_gamma   90.00
#
_symmetry.space_group_name_H-M   'P 1'
#
loop_
_entity.id
_entity.type
_entity.pdbx_description
1 polymer ?
#
loop_
_entity_poly.entity_id
_entity_poly.type
_entity_poly.pdbx_seq_one_letter_code
_entity_poly.pdbx_strand_id
1 'polypeptide(L)'
;MESVALYNFQATEKDELPFQKGDTLKILNMEDDQNWYKAELYGCEGFVPKNYIKVKPHPWYAGRISRHLAEEQLLKRKHLGAFLIRDSESTPGEFSISVNYGQHVQHFKVLRERNGKYFLWEEKFNSLNELVDFYRTTTIAKKQQIFLRDEDQTQEVPSGDGAMGTRRAGAWGDGMAGRGAGLGT
;
A
#
# COMPACT_ATOMS: atom_id res chain seq x y z
N MET A 1 2.63 -10.47 -8.88
CA MET A 1 1.60 -9.40 -8.77
C MET A 1 0.46 -9.67 -9.75
N GLU A 2 -0.78 -9.30 -9.44
CA GLU A 2 -1.90 -9.48 -10.38
C GLU A 2 -1.96 -8.37 -11.46
N SER A 3 -2.36 -8.76 -12.66
CA SER A 3 -2.57 -7.89 -13.81
C SER A 3 -3.76 -8.37 -14.62
N VAL A 4 -4.35 -7.49 -15.42
CA VAL A 4 -5.50 -7.82 -16.28
C VAL A 4 -5.12 -7.62 -17.75
N ALA A 5 -5.40 -8.59 -18.59
CA ALA A 5 -5.25 -8.48 -20.04
C ALA A 5 -6.22 -7.44 -20.62
N LEU A 6 -5.69 -6.46 -21.32
CA LEU A 6 -6.47 -5.42 -22.02
C LEU A 6 -6.90 -5.87 -23.42
N TYR A 7 -6.11 -6.75 -24.04
CA TYR A 7 -6.32 -7.27 -25.39
C TYR A 7 -6.04 -8.77 -25.43
N ASN A 8 -6.43 -9.42 -26.53
CA ASN A 8 -6.04 -10.79 -26.81
C ASN A 8 -4.58 -10.80 -27.30
N PHE A 9 -3.84 -11.84 -26.96
CA PHE A 9 -2.47 -12.03 -27.43
C PHE A 9 -2.28 -13.48 -27.86
N GLN A 10 -1.83 -13.66 -29.10
CA GLN A 10 -1.44 -14.97 -29.64
C GLN A 10 0.07 -15.06 -29.60
N ALA A 11 0.59 -16.13 -29.00
CA ALA A 11 2.01 -16.41 -28.97
C ALA A 11 2.52 -16.67 -30.40
N THR A 12 3.57 -15.95 -30.77
CA THR A 12 4.35 -16.10 -31.99
C THR A 12 5.63 -16.89 -31.74
N GLU A 13 6.19 -16.78 -30.54
CA GLU A 13 7.38 -17.51 -30.09
C GLU A 13 7.05 -18.55 -29.02
N LYS A 14 7.96 -19.50 -28.79
CA LYS A 14 7.74 -20.66 -27.91
C LYS A 14 7.72 -20.32 -26.42
N ASP A 15 8.34 -19.21 -26.05
CA ASP A 15 8.47 -18.71 -24.68
C ASP A 15 7.42 -17.63 -24.37
N GLU A 16 6.56 -17.27 -25.32
CA GLU A 16 5.46 -16.35 -25.15
C GLU A 16 4.21 -17.04 -24.57
N LEU A 17 3.51 -16.33 -23.68
CA LEU A 17 2.31 -16.84 -23.02
C LEU A 17 1.06 -16.26 -23.70
N PRO A 18 0.24 -17.07 -24.40
CA PRO A 18 -1.01 -16.58 -24.99
C PRO A 18 -2.08 -16.33 -23.93
N PHE A 19 -2.92 -15.32 -24.15
CA PHE A 19 -4.01 -14.95 -23.24
C PHE A 19 -5.16 -14.23 -23.96
N GLN A 20 -6.33 -14.20 -23.33
CA GLN A 20 -7.50 -13.50 -23.80
C GLN A 20 -7.72 -12.21 -23.01
N LYS A 21 -8.35 -11.22 -23.65
CA LYS A 21 -8.80 -9.99 -23.00
C LYS A 21 -9.67 -10.34 -21.78
N GLY A 22 -9.32 -9.75 -20.64
CA GLY A 22 -10.00 -9.99 -19.37
C GLY A 22 -9.35 -11.07 -18.50
N ASP A 23 -8.40 -11.86 -19.02
CA ASP A 23 -7.64 -12.80 -18.19
C ASP A 23 -6.90 -12.07 -17.07
N THR A 24 -6.84 -12.70 -15.90
CA THR A 24 -6.03 -12.23 -14.77
C THR A 24 -4.71 -12.97 -14.77
N LEU A 25 -3.64 -12.26 -15.14
CA LEU A 25 -2.31 -12.82 -15.22
C LEU A 25 -1.51 -12.48 -13.97
N LYS A 26 -0.67 -13.41 -13.58
CA LYS A 26 0.23 -13.27 -12.45
C LYS A 26 1.63 -12.92 -12.95
N ILE A 27 2.03 -11.69 -12.72
CA ILE A 27 3.36 -11.20 -13.07
C ILE A 27 4.39 -11.75 -12.10
N LEU A 28 5.39 -12.42 -12.69
CA LEU A 28 6.49 -13.08 -12.00
C LEU A 28 7.76 -12.24 -12.04
N ASN A 29 8.05 -11.60 -13.17
CA ASN A 29 9.20 -10.70 -13.32
C ASN A 29 8.84 -9.52 -14.23
N MET A 30 9.21 -8.31 -13.80
CA MET A 30 8.91 -7.05 -14.49
C MET A 30 10.11 -6.42 -15.22
N GLU A 31 11.31 -6.97 -15.03
CA GLU A 31 12.55 -6.22 -15.28
C GLU A 31 13.52 -6.82 -16.30
N ASP A 32 13.34 -8.07 -16.75
CA ASP A 32 14.29 -8.69 -17.68
C ASP A 32 14.31 -8.02 -19.07
N ASP A 33 13.21 -7.37 -19.45
CA ASP A 33 13.03 -6.78 -20.78
C ASP A 33 12.22 -5.48 -20.71
N GLN A 34 12.44 -4.54 -21.63
CA GLN A 34 11.72 -3.26 -21.66
C GLN A 34 10.27 -3.39 -22.16
N ASN A 35 9.98 -4.40 -22.98
CA ASN A 35 8.73 -4.60 -23.68
C ASN A 35 7.95 -5.83 -23.19
N TRP A 36 8.59 -6.72 -22.44
CA TRP A 36 7.99 -7.97 -21.96
C TRP A 36 8.01 -8.10 -20.44
N TYR A 37 6.99 -8.77 -19.91
CA TYR A 37 6.95 -9.26 -18.53
C TYR A 37 6.93 -10.78 -18.56
N LYS A 38 7.59 -11.42 -17.59
CA LYS A 38 7.37 -12.84 -17.34
C LYS A 38 6.12 -12.99 -16.49
N ALA A 39 5.15 -13.78 -16.96
CA ALA A 39 3.88 -14.00 -16.29
C ALA A 39 3.51 -15.48 -16.23
N GLU A 40 2.51 -15.77 -15.40
CA GLU A 40 1.88 -17.07 -15.25
C GLU A 40 0.36 -16.94 -15.50
N LEU A 41 -0.20 -17.87 -16.27
CA LEU A 41 -1.63 -18.02 -16.50
C LEU A 41 -1.99 -19.51 -16.50
N TYR A 42 -2.92 -19.91 -15.64
CA TYR A 42 -3.36 -21.32 -15.48
C TYR A 42 -2.20 -22.33 -15.29
N GLY A 43 -1.14 -21.92 -14.59
CA GLY A 43 0.06 -22.74 -14.33
C GLY A 43 1.07 -22.77 -15.48
N CYS A 44 0.78 -22.14 -16.61
CA CYS A 44 1.72 -21.95 -17.72
C CYS A 44 2.50 -20.63 -17.51
N GLU A 45 3.82 -20.68 -17.64
CA GLU A 45 4.67 -19.49 -17.61
C GLU A 45 5.14 -19.09 -19.01
N GLY A 46 5.29 -17.80 -19.24
CA GLY A 46 5.92 -17.26 -20.44
C GLY A 46 5.96 -15.74 -20.42
N PHE A 47 6.41 -15.16 -21.53
CA PHE A 47 6.50 -13.72 -21.71
C PHE A 47 5.19 -13.14 -22.26
N VAL A 48 4.80 -12.00 -21.69
CA VAL A 48 3.62 -11.23 -22.12
C VAL A 48 4.03 -9.78 -22.41
N PRO A 49 3.47 -9.15 -23.46
CA PRO A 49 3.84 -7.80 -23.80
C PRO A 49 3.26 -6.80 -22.80
N LYS A 50 4.09 -5.88 -22.29
CA LYS A 50 3.69 -4.90 -21.26
C LYS A 50 2.49 -4.05 -21.69
N ASN A 51 2.45 -3.66 -22.95
CA ASN A 51 1.37 -2.82 -23.51
C ASN A 51 0.02 -3.55 -23.65
N TYR A 52 -0.01 -4.87 -23.45
CA TYR A 52 -1.23 -5.67 -23.57
C TYR A 52 -1.91 -5.95 -22.24
N ILE A 53 -1.26 -5.57 -21.14
CA ILE A 53 -1.76 -5.83 -19.81
C ILE A 53 -1.75 -4.57 -18.96
N LYS A 54 -2.67 -4.51 -18.00
CA LYS A 54 -2.68 -3.49 -16.95
C LYS A 54 -2.26 -4.15 -15.65
N VAL A 55 -1.02 -3.91 -15.23
CA VAL A 55 -0.58 -4.25 -13.87
C VAL A 55 -1.34 -3.35 -12.91
N LYS A 56 -1.96 -3.93 -11.88
CA LYS A 56 -2.61 -3.13 -10.84
C LYS A 56 -1.51 -2.65 -9.88
N PRO A 57 -1.18 -1.36 -9.84
CA PRO A 57 -0.22 -0.87 -8.86
C PRO A 57 -0.83 -1.08 -7.48
N HIS A 58 -0.07 -1.75 -6.61
CA HIS A 58 -0.44 -1.85 -5.20
C HIS A 58 0.44 -0.91 -4.39
N PRO A 59 -0.14 -0.11 -3.46
CA PRO A 59 0.64 0.82 -2.62
C PRO A 59 1.77 0.13 -1.85
N TRP A 60 1.59 -1.15 -1.54
CA TRP A 60 2.58 -1.96 -0.84
C TRP A 60 3.66 -2.55 -1.73
N TYR A 61 3.56 -2.50 -3.07
CA TYR A 61 4.63 -3.03 -3.93
C TYR A 61 5.59 -1.92 -4.33
N ALA A 62 6.81 -1.99 -3.81
CA ALA A 62 7.86 -1.03 -4.06
C ALA A 62 8.76 -1.39 -5.26
N GLY A 63 8.55 -2.55 -5.89
CA GLY A 63 9.42 -3.05 -6.96
C GLY A 63 10.86 -3.29 -6.47
N ARG A 64 11.84 -3.01 -7.32
CA ARG A 64 13.25 -3.16 -6.98
C ARG A 64 13.80 -2.00 -6.16
N ILE A 65 13.57 -2.09 -4.86
CA ILE A 65 14.29 -1.29 -3.87
C ILE A 65 15.23 -2.19 -3.07
N SER A 66 16.34 -1.61 -2.60
CA SER A 66 17.27 -2.36 -1.77
C SER A 66 16.68 -2.67 -0.40
N ARG A 67 17.21 -3.72 0.23
CA ARG A 67 16.91 -4.06 1.63
C ARG A 67 17.11 -2.86 2.54
N HIS A 68 18.20 -2.13 2.33
CA HIS A 68 18.56 -0.95 3.09
C HIS A 68 17.58 0.21 2.86
N LEU A 69 17.20 0.46 1.60
CA LEU A 69 16.22 1.51 1.29
C LEU A 69 14.83 1.17 1.85
N ALA A 70 14.45 -0.12 1.84
CA ALA A 70 13.23 -0.59 2.47
C ALA A 70 13.26 -0.36 4.00
N GLU A 71 14.39 -0.63 4.64
CA GLU A 71 14.60 -0.34 6.07
C GLU A 71 14.43 1.15 6.35
N GLU A 72 15.08 2.02 5.58
CA GLU A 72 15.00 3.47 5.75
C GLU A 72 13.56 4.00 5.58
N GLN A 73 12.84 3.55 4.55
CA GLN A 73 11.45 3.95 4.31
C GLN A 73 10.51 3.48 5.42
N LEU A 74 10.64 2.22 5.84
CA LEU A 74 9.74 1.65 6.84
C LEU A 74 10.03 2.17 8.24
N LEU A 75 11.28 2.42 8.63
CA LEU A 75 11.61 2.98 9.94
C LEU A 75 11.15 4.44 10.09
N LYS A 76 11.02 5.19 8.99
CA LYS A 76 10.38 6.52 8.99
C LYS A 76 8.87 6.42 9.28
N ARG A 77 8.24 5.32 8.87
CA ARG A 77 6.82 5.03 9.13
C ARG A 77 6.66 4.54 10.58
N LYS A 78 6.25 5.41 11.50
CA LYS A 78 6.09 5.09 12.93
C LYS A 78 4.86 4.22 13.28
N HIS A 79 4.45 3.31 12.40
CA HIS A 79 3.36 2.37 12.67
C HIS A 79 3.87 0.92 12.57
N LEU A 80 3.60 0.14 13.62
CA LEU A 80 3.93 -1.28 13.67
C LEU A 80 3.09 -2.03 12.63
N GLY A 81 3.74 -2.93 11.89
CA GLY A 81 3.10 -3.66 10.79
C GLY A 81 3.12 -2.93 9.45
N ALA A 82 3.64 -1.70 9.38
CA ALA A 82 3.94 -1.03 8.11
C ALA A 82 4.76 -1.97 7.24
N PHE A 83 4.39 -2.14 5.97
CA PHE A 83 5.09 -3.08 5.12
C PHE A 83 5.25 -2.59 3.69
N LEU A 84 6.13 -3.28 2.98
CA LEU A 84 6.23 -3.25 1.53
C LEU A 84 6.69 -4.62 1.03
N ILE A 85 6.38 -4.90 -0.23
CA ILE A 85 6.91 -6.02 -0.99
C ILE A 85 7.87 -5.45 -2.02
N ARG A 86 9.05 -6.05 -2.08
CA ARG A 86 10.13 -5.69 -3.01
C ARG A 86 10.67 -6.92 -3.72
N ASP A 87 11.38 -6.68 -4.81
CA ASP A 87 12.12 -7.73 -5.48
C ASP A 87 13.32 -8.15 -4.62
N SER A 88 13.61 -9.44 -4.59
CA SER A 88 14.70 -9.98 -3.79
C SER A 88 16.04 -9.72 -4.46
N GLU A 89 16.90 -8.92 -3.82
CA GLU A 89 18.26 -8.66 -4.30
C GLU A 89 19.15 -9.92 -4.27
N SER A 90 18.89 -10.82 -3.31
CA SER A 90 19.67 -12.05 -3.15
C SER A 90 19.20 -13.19 -4.04
N THR A 91 17.98 -13.14 -4.56
CA THR A 91 17.43 -14.22 -5.39
C THR A 91 16.57 -13.63 -6.50
N PRO A 92 17.13 -13.40 -7.70
CA PRO A 92 16.40 -12.86 -8.83
C PRO A 92 15.14 -13.66 -9.15
N GLY A 93 14.03 -12.96 -9.41
CA GLY A 93 12.72 -13.57 -9.70
C GLY A 93 11.90 -13.97 -8.45
N GLU A 94 12.42 -13.73 -7.25
CA GLU A 94 11.68 -13.92 -6.00
C GLU A 94 11.36 -12.60 -5.31
N PHE A 95 10.37 -12.61 -4.42
CA PHE A 95 9.93 -11.44 -3.68
C PHE A 95 10.37 -11.50 -2.22
N SER A 96 10.45 -10.33 -1.58
CA SER A 96 10.65 -10.20 -0.14
C SER A 96 9.64 -9.22 0.44
N ILE A 97 9.08 -9.56 1.60
CA ILE A 97 8.20 -8.67 2.37
C ILE A 97 9.04 -8.06 3.49
N SER A 98 9.17 -6.74 3.47
CA SER A 98 9.81 -5.97 4.54
C SER A 98 8.71 -5.40 5.44
N VAL A 99 8.81 -5.62 6.75
CA VAL A 99 7.77 -5.26 7.73
C VAL A 99 8.40 -4.51 8.90
N ASN A 100 7.81 -3.40 9.32
CA ASN A 100 8.23 -2.64 10.48
C ASN A 100 7.78 -3.32 11.79
N TYR A 101 8.73 -3.60 12.67
CA TYR A 101 8.55 -4.19 14.00
C TYR A 101 8.61 -3.15 15.14
N GLY A 102 8.54 -1.87 14.80
CA GLY A 102 8.66 -0.72 15.70
C GLY A 102 10.08 -0.16 15.74
N GLN A 103 11.06 -0.96 16.16
CA GLN A 103 12.46 -0.51 16.29
C GLN A 103 13.37 -0.95 15.14
N HIS A 104 12.99 -2.02 14.46
CA HIS A 104 13.73 -2.59 13.33
C HIS A 104 12.75 -3.03 12.25
N VAL A 105 13.27 -3.37 11.08
CA VAL A 105 12.49 -3.96 10.00
C VAL A 105 12.88 -5.43 9.86
N GLN A 106 11.88 -6.30 9.77
CA GLN A 106 12.05 -7.72 9.52
C GLN A 106 11.79 -8.00 8.05
N HIS A 107 12.59 -8.89 7.46
CA HIS A 107 12.46 -9.27 6.05
C HIS A 107 12.06 -10.73 5.95
N PHE A 108 10.98 -11.00 5.23
CA PHE A 108 10.46 -12.33 4.94
C PHE A 108 10.67 -12.65 3.48
N LYS A 109 11.27 -13.81 3.21
CA LYS A 109 11.40 -14.32 1.85
C LYS A 109 10.08 -14.92 1.42
N VAL A 110 9.52 -14.45 0.30
CA VAL A 110 8.35 -15.07 -0.31
C VAL A 110 8.81 -16.27 -1.12
N LEU A 111 8.39 -17.45 -0.70
CA LEU A 111 8.67 -18.69 -1.41
C LEU A 111 7.56 -18.98 -2.41
N ARG A 112 7.91 -19.71 -3.45
CA ARG A 112 6.98 -20.14 -4.50
C ARG A 112 7.12 -21.62 -4.76
N GLU A 113 6.00 -22.34 -4.76
CA GLU A 113 5.95 -23.76 -5.11
C GLU A 113 5.98 -23.96 -6.63
N ARG A 114 6.26 -25.20 -7.05
CA ARG A 114 6.22 -25.60 -8.47
C ARG A 114 4.86 -25.40 -9.14
N ASN A 115 3.77 -25.48 -8.37
CA ASN A 115 2.41 -25.23 -8.82
C ASN A 115 2.07 -23.72 -8.89
N GLY A 116 3.06 -22.85 -8.66
CA GLY A 116 2.91 -21.40 -8.71
C GLY A 116 2.55 -20.76 -7.35
N LYS A 117 2.07 -21.50 -6.34
CA LYS A 117 1.55 -20.88 -5.10
C LYS A 117 2.63 -20.18 -4.27
N TYR A 118 2.30 -19.03 -3.69
CA TYR A 118 3.15 -18.24 -2.81
C TYR A 118 2.93 -18.56 -1.34
N PHE A 119 3.99 -18.52 -0.54
CA PHE A 119 3.90 -18.73 0.90
C PHE A 119 5.10 -18.14 1.65
N LEU A 120 4.91 -17.92 2.95
CA LEU A 120 5.99 -17.62 3.91
C LEU A 120 6.21 -18.79 4.89
N TRP A 121 5.12 -19.46 5.25
CA TRP A 121 5.05 -20.50 6.27
C TRP A 121 4.28 -21.71 5.73
N GLU A 122 3.21 -22.14 6.39
CA GLU A 122 2.41 -23.31 5.99
C GLU A 122 1.30 -22.95 4.98
N GLU A 123 0.70 -21.77 5.13
CA GLU A 123 -0.40 -21.29 4.28
C GLU A 123 0.08 -20.86 2.88
N LYS A 124 -0.67 -21.27 1.85
CA LYS A 124 -0.31 -21.11 0.44
C LYS A 124 -1.38 -20.35 -0.34
N PHE A 125 -0.94 -19.41 -1.16
CA PHE A 125 -1.80 -18.43 -1.83
C PHE A 125 -1.57 -18.44 -3.35
N ASN A 126 -2.59 -18.15 -4.13
CA ASN A 126 -2.48 -18.12 -5.59
C ASN A 126 -1.75 -16.85 -6.06
N SER A 127 -1.90 -15.74 -5.31
CA SER A 127 -1.29 -14.46 -5.60
C SER A 127 -0.67 -13.80 -4.37
N LEU A 128 0.21 -12.82 -4.60
CA LEU A 128 0.75 -11.97 -3.53
C LEU A 128 -0.37 -11.16 -2.85
N ASN A 129 -1.43 -10.85 -3.59
CA ASN A 129 -2.59 -10.14 -3.09
C ASN A 129 -3.31 -10.93 -2.00
N GLU A 130 -3.66 -12.19 -2.31
CA GLU A 130 -4.26 -13.10 -1.31
C GLU A 130 -3.35 -13.29 -0.09
N LEU A 131 -2.04 -13.41 -0.30
CA LEU A 131 -1.05 -13.51 0.77
C LEU A 131 -1.08 -12.27 1.67
N VAL A 132 -1.07 -11.08 1.08
CA VAL A 132 -1.12 -9.80 1.82
C VAL A 132 -2.43 -9.70 2.60
N ASP A 133 -3.56 -9.98 1.94
CA ASP A 133 -4.89 -9.91 2.56
C ASP A 133 -5.01 -10.85 3.77
N PHE A 134 -4.45 -12.06 3.67
CA PHE A 134 -4.41 -12.98 4.79
C PHE A 134 -3.62 -12.43 5.98
N TYR A 135 -2.43 -11.89 5.75
CA TYR A 135 -1.58 -11.38 6.85
C TYR A 135 -2.01 -10.00 7.38
N ARG A 136 -3.04 -9.37 6.81
CA ARG A 136 -3.73 -8.22 7.44
C ARG A 136 -4.54 -8.63 8.67
N THR A 137 -5.05 -9.85 8.70
CA THR A 137 -5.88 -10.38 9.79
C THR A 137 -5.23 -11.51 10.58
N THR A 138 -4.18 -12.13 10.02
CA THR A 138 -3.41 -13.20 10.67
C THR A 138 -1.96 -12.74 10.89
N THR A 139 -1.37 -13.11 12.02
CA THR A 139 0.01 -12.68 12.32
C THR A 139 1.02 -13.25 11.32
N ILE A 140 1.91 -12.40 10.80
CA ILE A 140 3.03 -12.81 9.94
C ILE A 140 4.19 -13.39 10.77
N ALA A 141 4.22 -13.10 12.07
CA ALA A 141 5.34 -13.41 12.95
C ALA A 141 5.05 -14.60 13.87
N LYS A 142 6.07 -15.43 14.14
CA LYS A 142 5.95 -16.62 15.00
C LYS A 142 5.95 -16.33 16.50
N LYS A 143 6.61 -15.26 16.93
CA LYS A 143 6.89 -14.95 18.35
C LYS A 143 6.13 -13.75 18.90
N GLN A 144 5.50 -12.96 18.03
CA GLN A 144 4.81 -11.72 18.37
C GLN A 144 3.59 -11.59 17.45
N GLN A 145 2.56 -10.86 17.86
CA GLN A 145 1.44 -10.52 16.98
C GLN A 145 1.80 -9.31 16.12
N ILE A 146 2.07 -9.53 14.84
CA ILE A 146 2.34 -8.49 13.84
C ILE A 146 1.42 -8.75 12.64
N PHE A 147 0.59 -7.77 12.30
CA PHE A 147 -0.28 -7.81 11.13
C PHE A 147 0.25 -6.84 10.08
N LEU A 148 0.07 -7.17 8.81
CA LEU A 148 0.35 -6.24 7.73
C LEU A 148 -0.64 -5.08 7.80
N ARG A 149 -0.12 -3.86 7.83
CA ARG A 149 -0.90 -2.63 7.85
C ARG A 149 -0.52 -1.81 6.63
N ASP A 150 -1.51 -1.51 5.80
CA ASP A 150 -1.35 -0.50 4.78
C ASP A 150 -1.05 0.84 5.44
N GLU A 151 -0.45 1.77 4.69
CA GLU A 151 -0.43 3.15 5.14
C GLU A 151 -1.87 3.59 5.34
N ASP A 152 -2.26 3.86 6.59
CA ASP A 152 -3.46 4.64 6.85
C ASP A 152 -3.33 5.90 6.01
N GLN A 153 -4.25 6.09 5.05
CA GLN A 153 -4.61 7.43 4.62
C GLN A 153 -4.90 8.13 5.94
N THR A 154 -3.99 9.00 6.36
CA THR A 154 -4.18 9.84 7.53
C THR A 154 -5.60 10.37 7.44
N GLN A 155 -6.47 9.91 8.34
CA GLN A 155 -7.69 10.65 8.63
C GLN A 155 -7.18 12.06 8.93
N GLU A 156 -7.43 12.98 8.01
CA GLU A 156 -7.57 14.37 8.39
C GLU A 156 -8.67 14.37 9.43
N VAL A 157 -8.28 14.26 10.70
CA VAL A 157 -9.13 14.66 11.80
C VAL A 157 -9.54 16.08 11.45
N PRO A 158 -10.83 16.37 11.20
CA PRO A 158 -11.23 17.76 11.09
C PRO A 158 -10.86 18.35 12.44
N SER A 159 -9.92 19.29 12.44
CA SER A 159 -9.49 20.01 13.63
C SER A 159 -10.69 20.72 14.23
N GLY A 160 -11.43 20.02 15.06
CA GLY A 160 -12.22 20.61 16.13
C GLY A 160 -11.22 21.02 17.19
N ASP A 161 -10.81 22.30 17.15
CA ASP A 161 -10.97 23.17 18.30
C ASP A 161 -10.52 24.61 17.98
N GLY A 162 -11.40 25.54 18.33
CA GLY A 162 -11.25 26.98 18.14
C GLY A 162 -12.41 27.71 18.78
N ALA A 163 -12.59 27.46 20.08
CA ALA A 163 -13.57 28.14 20.91
C ALA A 163 -13.40 29.67 20.91
N MET A 164 -14.56 30.33 21.11
CA MET A 164 -14.73 31.58 21.86
C MET A 164 -14.47 32.91 21.13
N GLY A 165 -15.35 33.23 20.20
CA GLY A 165 -15.73 34.62 19.91
C GLY A 165 -16.99 35.00 20.70
N THR A 166 -16.85 35.47 21.94
CA THR A 166 -17.96 36.09 22.69
C THR A 166 -18.45 37.33 21.94
N ARG A 167 -19.58 37.23 21.25
CA ARG A 167 -20.34 38.41 20.81
C ARG A 167 -21.13 38.93 22.00
N ARG A 168 -20.68 40.09 22.50
CA ARG A 168 -21.33 40.90 23.53
C ARG A 168 -22.81 41.05 23.23
N ALA A 169 -23.64 40.56 24.14
CA ALA A 169 -25.01 41.02 24.31
C ALA A 169 -24.97 42.47 24.80
N GLY A 170 -25.76 43.33 24.15
CA GLY A 170 -25.97 44.71 24.58
C GLY A 170 -26.69 44.73 25.93
N ALA A 171 -26.11 45.46 26.88
CA ALA A 171 -26.78 45.86 28.10
C ALA A 171 -26.48 47.33 28.38
N TRP A 172 -27.54 48.13 28.31
CA TRP A 172 -27.87 49.29 29.16
C TRP A 172 -26.73 50.27 29.49
N GLY A 173 -26.71 51.38 28.76
CA GLY A 173 -26.01 52.59 29.16
C GLY A 173 -26.89 53.43 30.07
N ASP A 174 -26.62 53.39 31.36
CA ASP A 174 -27.05 54.38 32.34
C ASP A 174 -25.85 55.26 32.70
N GLY A 175 -25.99 56.58 32.54
CA GLY A 175 -25.06 57.55 33.12
C GLY A 175 -24.65 58.72 32.22
N MET A 176 -25.60 59.62 31.91
CA MET A 176 -25.26 61.04 31.72
C MET A 176 -26.25 61.91 32.48
N ALA A 177 -25.87 62.24 33.71
CA ALA A 177 -26.37 63.40 34.43
C ALA A 177 -25.75 64.66 33.84
N GLY A 178 -26.56 65.69 33.56
CA GLY A 178 -26.02 66.99 33.17
C GLY A 178 -27.00 67.98 32.56
N ARG A 179 -28.02 68.43 33.32
CA ARG A 179 -28.73 69.72 33.13
C ARG A 179 -29.21 70.12 34.53
N GLY A 180 -28.72 71.18 35.18
CA GLY A 180 -28.63 72.55 34.68
C GLY A 180 -29.68 73.35 35.45
N ALA A 181 -29.31 73.84 36.64
CA ALA A 181 -30.12 74.77 37.41
C ALA A 181 -30.04 76.15 36.78
N GLY A 182 -31.18 76.68 36.34
CA GLY A 182 -31.39 78.07 35.97
C GLY A 182 -32.60 78.58 36.75
N LEU A 183 -32.34 79.49 37.67
CA LEU A 183 -33.32 80.19 38.50
C LEU A 183 -34.20 81.10 37.65
N GLY A 184 -35.50 81.08 37.92
CA GLY A 184 -36.44 82.14 37.57
C GLY A 184 -37.19 82.53 38.83
N THR A 185 -36.71 83.60 39.48
CA THR A 185 -37.39 84.87 39.83
C THR A 185 -36.38 85.77 40.50
#